data_AF-A0A1M5TD60-F1
#
_entry.id   AF-A0A1M5TD60-F1
#
_cell.length_a   1.000
_cell.length_b   1.000
_cell.length_c   1.000
_cell.angle_alpha   90.00
_cell.angle_beta   90.00
_cell.angle_gamma   90.00
#
_symmetry.space_group_name_H-M   'P 1'
#
loop_
_entity.id
_entity.type
_entity.pdbx_description
1 polymer ?
#
loop_
_entity_poly.entity_id
_entity_poly.type
_entity_poly.pdbx_seq_one_letter_code
_entity_poly.pdbx_strand_id
1 'polypeptide(L)'
;MTGPGQTRGAENAEPHEQNNPVPRVLIGLIAALVVWAVCYIYASSPNGAAALGDRRAPATLAAGAAPQQGVLDGRQIFTAACQACHQAAGQGLAGVFPPLAGSAWVAGAPDLLAKIVLHGMNGPIEVAGVTYSGAMPAFGGQFSDAELAAVLTFIRQEWGNRAPALDAAMVEAARKATAGRAEPWKGAEDLLKHGSPAAGGGPAS
;
A
#
# COMPACT_ATOMS: atom_id res chain seq x y z
N MET A 1 20.88 -56.84 45.01
CA MET A 1 22.01 -56.06 44.48
C MET A 1 21.43 -54.74 43.99
N THR A 2 21.50 -53.73 44.86
CA THR A 2 20.85 -52.42 44.72
C THR A 2 21.74 -51.52 43.87
N GLY A 3 21.23 -51.01 42.75
CA GLY A 3 21.97 -50.12 41.85
C GLY A 3 22.20 -48.73 42.49
N PRO A 4 23.34 -48.06 42.21
CA PRO A 4 23.59 -46.74 42.75
C PRO A 4 22.78 -45.69 41.97
N GLY A 5 21.87 -45.01 42.66
CA GLY A 5 21.17 -43.84 42.13
C GLY A 5 22.10 -42.63 42.08
N GLN A 6 22.37 -42.13 40.87
CA GLN A 6 22.99 -40.82 40.68
C GLN A 6 21.98 -39.72 41.00
N THR A 7 22.19 -38.98 42.07
CA THR A 7 21.53 -37.70 42.31
C THR A 7 22.28 -36.62 41.52
N ARG A 8 21.66 -36.11 40.43
CA ARG A 8 22.12 -34.88 39.76
C ARG A 8 22.06 -33.74 40.78
N GLY A 9 23.21 -33.27 41.22
CA GLY A 9 23.30 -32.09 42.08
C GLY A 9 22.66 -30.89 41.39
N ALA A 10 21.84 -30.14 42.11
CA ALA A 10 21.28 -28.87 41.64
C ALA A 10 22.43 -27.97 41.18
N GLU A 11 22.48 -27.66 39.89
CA GLU A 11 23.66 -27.08 39.24
C GLU A 11 23.82 -25.57 39.48
N ASN A 12 22.85 -24.91 40.11
CA ASN A 12 22.99 -23.53 40.57
C ASN A 12 22.20 -23.32 41.88
N ALA A 13 22.74 -22.49 42.77
CA ALA A 13 22.04 -22.04 43.96
C ALA A 13 20.82 -21.19 43.58
N GLU A 14 19.73 -21.30 44.37
CA GLU A 14 18.53 -20.49 44.16
C GLU A 14 18.90 -18.99 44.25
N PRO A 15 18.60 -18.17 43.23
CA PRO A 15 18.93 -16.76 43.26
C PRO A 15 18.11 -16.08 44.36
N HIS A 16 18.79 -15.60 45.39
CA HIS A 16 18.17 -14.83 46.46
C HIS A 16 17.99 -13.38 46.01
N GLU A 17 16.73 -12.93 45.96
CA GLU A 17 16.40 -11.54 45.66
C GLU A 17 16.75 -10.65 46.86
N GLN A 18 17.89 -9.98 46.78
CA GLN A 18 18.29 -9.01 47.80
C GLN A 18 17.46 -7.73 47.62
N ASN A 19 16.62 -7.41 48.60
CA ASN A 19 15.85 -6.17 48.64
C ASN A 19 16.78 -4.97 48.87
N ASN A 20 17.47 -4.53 47.82
CA ASN A 20 18.37 -3.40 47.84
C ASN A 20 17.59 -2.14 47.42
N PRO A 21 17.46 -1.12 48.30
CA PRO A 21 16.68 0.07 47.96
C PRO A 21 17.30 0.77 46.75
N VAL A 22 16.45 1.30 45.86
CA VAL A 22 16.90 1.97 44.63
C VAL A 22 17.85 3.13 45.00
N PRO A 23 19.03 3.23 44.35
CA PRO A 23 19.99 4.30 44.65
C PRO A 23 19.35 5.68 44.53
N ARG A 24 19.54 6.52 45.56
CA ARG A 24 18.96 7.89 45.61
C ARG A 24 19.32 8.75 44.40
N VAL A 25 20.51 8.55 43.82
CA VAL A 25 20.97 9.24 42.60
C VAL A 25 20.09 8.90 41.40
N LEU A 26 19.72 7.63 41.23
CA LEU A 26 18.87 7.17 40.14
C LEU A 26 17.45 7.73 40.28
N ILE A 27 16.89 7.73 41.50
CA ILE A 27 15.59 8.36 41.79
C ILE A 27 15.63 9.85 41.46
N GLY A 28 16.69 10.55 41.85
CA GLY A 28 16.88 11.97 41.52
C GLY A 28 16.94 12.24 40.02
N LEU A 29 17.62 11.38 39.27
CA LEU A 29 17.74 11.48 37.80
C LEU A 29 16.38 11.27 37.11
N ILE A 30 15.63 10.24 37.51
CA ILE A 30 14.28 9.97 36.98
C ILE A 30 13.35 11.14 37.30
N ALA A 31 13.36 11.64 38.55
CA ALA A 31 12.56 12.78 38.94
C ALA A 31 12.89 14.04 38.13
N ALA A 32 14.19 14.30 37.88
CA ALA A 32 14.62 15.42 37.05
C ALA A 32 14.13 15.32 35.60
N LEU A 33 14.18 14.13 34.99
CA LEU A 33 13.68 13.90 33.64
C LEU A 33 12.16 14.06 33.54
N VAL A 34 11.42 13.57 34.53
CA VAL A 34 9.95 13.73 34.58
C VAL A 34 9.57 15.20 34.75
N VAL A 35 10.21 15.91 35.67
CA VAL A 35 9.98 17.35 35.88
C VAL A 35 10.33 18.13 34.63
N TRP A 36 11.46 17.83 33.97
CA TRP A 36 11.85 18.46 32.72
C TRP A 36 10.84 18.22 31.60
N ALA A 37 10.36 16.99 31.42
CA ALA A 37 9.36 16.66 30.40
C ALA A 37 8.02 17.38 30.64
N VAL A 38 7.57 17.43 31.90
CA VAL A 38 6.35 18.16 32.28
C VAL A 38 6.52 19.66 32.04
N CYS A 39 7.63 20.26 32.52
CA CYS A 39 7.92 21.66 32.26
C CYS A 39 8.01 21.97 30.76
N TYR A 40 8.61 21.08 29.97
CA TYR A 40 8.69 21.21 28.51
C TYR A 40 7.30 21.22 27.88
N ILE A 41 6.40 20.30 28.26
CA ILE A 41 5.04 20.23 27.72
C ILE A 41 4.20 21.45 28.11
N TYR A 42 4.38 22.02 29.31
CA TYR A 42 3.65 23.22 29.72
C TYR A 42 4.25 24.51 29.16
N ALA A 43 5.57 24.62 29.08
CA ALA A 43 6.25 25.80 28.53
C ALA A 43 6.20 25.83 27.00
N SER A 44 6.26 24.67 26.36
CA SER A 44 6.10 24.52 24.91
C SER A 44 4.63 24.25 24.66
N SER A 45 3.83 25.27 24.36
CA SER A 45 2.42 25.09 23.99
C SER A 45 2.31 24.01 22.89
N PRO A 46 1.82 22.78 23.19
CA PRO A 46 1.78 21.71 22.20
C PRO A 46 0.69 21.95 21.16
N ASN A 47 -0.18 22.93 21.40
CA ASN A 47 -1.09 23.51 20.43
C ASN A 47 -0.37 24.55 19.56
N GLY A 48 0.82 24.19 19.06
CA GLY A 48 1.44 24.92 17.96
C GLY A 48 0.47 24.92 16.77
N ALA A 49 0.37 26.06 16.07
CA ALA A 49 -0.53 26.22 14.94
C ALA A 49 -0.50 24.98 14.03
N ALA A 50 -1.67 24.50 13.58
CA ALA A 50 -1.83 23.34 12.69
C ALA A 50 -0.93 23.38 11.43
N ALA A 51 -0.42 24.57 11.10
CA ALA A 51 0.63 24.81 10.10
C ALA A 51 1.94 24.02 10.32
N LEU A 52 2.25 23.56 11.54
CA LEU A 52 3.44 22.75 11.81
C LEU A 52 3.22 21.25 11.52
N GLY A 53 1.98 20.79 11.45
CA GLY A 53 1.61 19.39 11.14
C GLY A 53 1.33 19.16 9.66
N ASP A 54 0.82 20.17 8.95
CA ASP A 54 0.46 20.07 7.54
C ASP A 54 1.30 21.03 6.68
N ARG A 55 2.30 20.50 5.95
CA ARG A 55 2.97 21.25 4.88
C ARG A 55 2.07 21.51 3.67
N ARG A 56 0.76 21.21 3.76
CA ARG A 56 -0.20 21.58 2.72
C ARG A 56 -0.47 23.07 2.86
N ALA A 57 0.00 23.84 1.89
CA ALA A 57 -0.36 25.25 1.79
C ALA A 57 -1.89 25.38 1.80
N PRO A 58 -2.49 26.34 2.53
CA PRO A 58 -3.94 26.54 2.54
C PRO A 58 -4.53 26.81 1.14
N ALA A 59 -3.69 27.07 0.14
CA ALA A 59 -4.05 27.07 -1.28
C ALA A 59 -4.62 25.72 -1.78
N THR A 60 -4.29 24.57 -1.16
CA THR A 60 -4.88 23.27 -1.50
C THR A 60 -6.31 23.08 -0.99
N LEU A 61 -6.77 23.96 -0.09
CA LEU A 61 -8.14 23.96 0.44
C LEU A 61 -9.07 24.94 -0.29
N ALA A 62 -8.53 25.77 -1.19
CA ALA A 62 -9.34 26.61 -2.06
C ALA A 62 -9.89 25.77 -3.22
N ALA A 63 -11.11 25.27 -3.05
CA ALA A 63 -11.95 24.82 -4.16
C ALA A 63 -12.07 25.96 -5.18
N GLY A 64 -11.28 25.87 -6.27
CA GLY A 64 -11.28 26.88 -7.34
C GLY A 64 -9.94 27.09 -8.04
N ALA A 65 -8.83 26.59 -7.51
CA ALA A 65 -7.60 26.53 -8.31
C ALA A 65 -7.74 25.36 -9.31
N ALA A 66 -7.85 25.68 -10.61
CA ALA A 66 -7.57 24.71 -11.67
C ALA A 66 -6.29 23.94 -11.29
N PRO A 67 -6.23 22.60 -11.48
CA PRO A 67 -5.11 21.82 -11.02
C PRO A 67 -3.85 22.46 -11.58
N GLN A 68 -3.04 23.05 -10.69
CA GLN A 68 -1.67 23.38 -11.02
C GLN A 68 -1.12 22.10 -11.62
N GLN A 69 -0.63 22.20 -12.86
CA GLN A 69 0.10 21.14 -13.53
C GLN A 69 1.45 20.92 -12.82
N GLY A 70 1.43 20.71 -11.50
CA GLY A 70 2.44 19.91 -10.85
C GLY A 70 2.28 18.52 -11.43
N VAL A 71 3.35 18.02 -12.05
CA VAL A 71 3.41 16.68 -12.61
C VAL A 71 2.94 15.72 -11.52
N LEU A 72 1.74 15.16 -11.67
CA LEU A 72 1.25 14.11 -10.77
C LEU A 72 2.22 12.93 -10.94
N ASP A 73 2.98 12.65 -9.88
CA ASP A 73 4.01 11.63 -9.93
C ASP A 73 3.39 10.24 -9.69
N GLY A 74 3.09 9.55 -10.79
CA GLY A 74 2.56 8.19 -10.76
C GLY A 74 3.45 7.21 -9.99
N ARG A 75 4.77 7.44 -9.93
CA ARG A 75 5.71 6.62 -9.15
C ARG A 75 5.44 6.74 -7.66
N GLN A 76 5.20 7.95 -7.17
CA GLN A 76 4.93 8.17 -5.74
C GLN A 76 3.62 7.50 -5.32
N ILE A 77 2.59 7.61 -6.15
CA ILE A 77 1.30 6.93 -5.91
C ILE A 77 1.50 5.41 -5.91
N PHE A 78 2.27 4.88 -6.87
CA PHE A 78 2.59 3.45 -6.91
C PHE A 78 3.30 2.99 -5.63
N THR A 79 4.34 3.71 -5.20
CA THR A 79 5.09 3.38 -3.98
C THR A 79 4.20 3.43 -2.74
N ALA A 80 3.27 4.38 -2.66
CA ALA A 80 2.39 4.52 -1.50
C ALA A 80 1.28 3.45 -1.44
N ALA A 81 0.70 3.06 -2.57
CA ALA A 81 -0.54 2.29 -2.58
C ALA A 81 -0.46 0.91 -3.28
N CYS A 82 0.46 0.72 -4.22
CA CYS A 82 0.50 -0.46 -5.08
C CYS A 82 1.69 -1.37 -4.76
N GLN A 83 2.83 -0.77 -4.38
CA GLN A 83 4.11 -1.44 -4.20
C GLN A 83 4.07 -2.52 -3.12
N ALA A 84 3.27 -2.36 -2.05
CA ALA A 84 3.19 -3.33 -0.97
C ALA A 84 2.84 -4.75 -1.46
N CYS A 85 2.01 -4.84 -2.49
CA CYS A 85 1.59 -6.13 -3.08
C CYS A 85 2.34 -6.42 -4.38
N HIS A 86 2.43 -5.45 -5.30
CA HIS A 86 3.04 -5.66 -6.62
C HIS A 86 4.56 -5.55 -6.64
N GLN A 87 5.18 -5.24 -5.49
CA GLN A 87 6.62 -5.05 -5.30
C GLN A 87 7.19 -3.84 -6.07
N ALA A 88 8.36 -3.36 -5.66
CA ALA A 88 8.99 -2.18 -6.26
C ALA A 88 9.35 -2.39 -7.74
N ALA A 89 9.67 -3.64 -8.12
CA ALA A 89 9.98 -4.02 -9.49
C ALA A 89 8.75 -4.49 -10.28
N GLY A 90 7.53 -4.36 -9.74
CA GLY A 90 6.31 -4.81 -10.42
C GLY A 90 6.23 -6.33 -10.62
N GLN A 91 7.06 -7.12 -9.94
CA GLN A 91 7.13 -8.58 -10.11
C GLN A 91 6.04 -9.33 -9.33
N GLY A 92 5.38 -8.66 -8.39
CA GLY A 92 4.44 -9.29 -7.48
C GLY A 92 5.07 -10.43 -6.68
N LEU A 93 4.25 -11.43 -6.33
CA LEU A 93 4.66 -12.65 -5.66
C LEU A 93 3.92 -13.81 -6.31
N ALA A 94 4.64 -14.73 -6.95
CA ALA A 94 4.04 -15.84 -7.68
C ALA A 94 3.02 -16.62 -6.83
N GLY A 95 1.84 -16.88 -7.40
CA GLY A 95 0.72 -17.54 -6.72
C GLY A 95 -0.09 -16.69 -5.74
N VAL A 96 0.36 -15.47 -5.41
CA VAL A 96 -0.32 -14.57 -4.45
C VAL A 96 -0.68 -13.23 -5.10
N PHE A 97 0.31 -12.49 -5.60
CA PHE A 97 0.14 -11.19 -6.24
C PHE A 97 0.67 -11.22 -7.67
N PRO A 98 -0.16 -10.89 -8.68
CA PRO A 98 0.27 -10.98 -10.07
C PRO A 98 1.36 -9.95 -10.41
N PRO A 99 2.28 -10.29 -11.32
CA PRO A 99 3.24 -9.33 -11.86
C PRO A 99 2.53 -8.28 -12.73
N LEU A 100 2.98 -7.04 -12.59
CA LEU A 100 2.69 -5.93 -13.51
C LEU A 100 3.77 -5.79 -14.58
N ALA A 101 5.00 -6.18 -14.26
CA ALA A 101 6.12 -6.18 -15.18
C ALA A 101 5.91 -7.20 -16.32
N GLY A 102 5.96 -6.75 -17.58
CA GLY A 102 5.76 -7.59 -18.76
C GLY A 102 4.34 -8.17 -18.89
N SER A 103 3.37 -7.65 -18.15
CA SER A 103 2.02 -8.22 -18.10
C SER A 103 1.19 -7.81 -19.32
N ALA A 104 0.60 -8.80 -20.01
CA ALA A 104 -0.34 -8.55 -21.11
C ALA A 104 -1.57 -7.75 -20.65
N TRP A 105 -1.98 -7.87 -19.39
CA TRP A 105 -3.06 -7.07 -18.80
C TRP A 105 -2.70 -5.59 -18.76
N VAL A 106 -1.43 -5.27 -18.46
CA VAL A 106 -0.93 -3.90 -18.44
C VAL A 106 -0.78 -3.34 -19.86
N ALA A 107 -0.28 -4.14 -20.80
CA ALA A 107 -0.08 -3.72 -22.19
C ALA A 107 -1.40 -3.65 -23.00
N GLY A 108 -2.43 -4.36 -22.57
CA GLY A 108 -3.71 -4.47 -23.25
C GLY A 108 -4.59 -3.21 -23.20
N ALA A 109 -5.90 -3.43 -23.29
CA ALA A 109 -6.89 -2.37 -23.40
C ALA A 109 -6.82 -1.42 -22.17
N PRO A 110 -6.79 -0.10 -22.40
CA PRO A 110 -6.54 0.88 -21.35
C PRO A 110 -7.64 0.94 -20.29
N ASP A 111 -8.88 0.62 -20.67
CA ASP A 111 -10.05 0.64 -19.79
C ASP A 111 -10.03 -0.50 -18.76
N LEU A 112 -9.43 -1.65 -19.09
CA LEU A 112 -9.32 -2.80 -18.19
C LEU A 112 -8.54 -2.44 -16.93
N LEU A 113 -7.37 -1.81 -17.08
CA LEU A 113 -6.53 -1.42 -15.94
C LEU A 113 -7.26 -0.42 -15.05
N ALA A 114 -7.91 0.58 -15.65
CA ALA A 114 -8.69 1.57 -14.91
C ALA A 114 -9.84 0.90 -14.14
N LYS A 115 -10.60 0.00 -14.77
CA LYS A 115 -11.70 -0.72 -14.13
C LYS A 115 -11.25 -1.58 -12.95
N ILE A 116 -10.10 -2.25 -13.06
CA ILE A 116 -9.53 -3.05 -11.96
C ILE A 116 -9.20 -2.14 -10.78
N VAL A 117 -8.51 -1.02 -11.00
CA VAL A 117 -8.10 -0.14 -9.91
C VAL A 117 -9.30 0.59 -9.29
N LEU A 118 -10.30 0.96 -10.09
CA LEU A 118 -11.51 1.62 -9.62
C LEU A 118 -12.29 0.74 -8.63
N HIS A 119 -12.48 -0.54 -8.94
CA HIS A 119 -13.41 -1.42 -8.21
C HIS A 119 -12.73 -2.57 -7.44
N GLY A 120 -11.43 -2.78 -7.64
CA GLY A 120 -10.74 -3.95 -7.13
C GLY A 120 -11.13 -5.23 -7.87
N MET A 121 -10.51 -6.34 -7.50
CA MET A 121 -10.74 -7.65 -8.14
C MET A 121 -10.64 -8.77 -7.11
N ASN A 122 -11.61 -9.67 -7.14
CA ASN A 122 -11.65 -10.89 -6.35
C ASN A 122 -11.87 -12.09 -7.29
N GLY A 123 -10.99 -13.09 -7.25
CA GLY A 123 -11.17 -14.32 -8.03
C GLY A 123 -10.12 -14.51 -9.11
N PRO A 124 -10.28 -15.54 -9.96
CA PRO A 124 -9.20 -16.04 -10.79
C PRO A 124 -8.84 -15.07 -11.91
N ILE A 125 -7.55 -14.78 -12.03
CA ILE A 125 -6.92 -14.09 -13.16
C ILE A 125 -5.63 -14.83 -13.54
N GLU A 126 -5.44 -15.07 -14.83
CA GLU A 126 -4.22 -15.68 -15.34
C GLU A 126 -3.24 -14.60 -15.81
N VAL A 127 -2.02 -14.61 -15.28
CA VAL A 127 -0.96 -13.68 -15.69
C VAL A 127 0.32 -14.49 -15.90
N ALA A 128 0.86 -14.43 -17.13
CA ALA A 128 2.06 -15.16 -17.53
C ALA A 128 2.00 -16.68 -17.24
N GLY A 129 0.85 -17.31 -17.49
CA GLY A 129 0.64 -18.76 -17.30
C GLY A 129 0.41 -19.19 -15.86
N VAL A 130 0.30 -18.26 -14.90
CA VAL A 130 0.00 -18.55 -13.50
C VAL A 130 -1.36 -17.98 -13.14
N THR A 131 -2.20 -18.80 -12.50
CA THR A 131 -3.52 -18.37 -11.99
C THR A 131 -3.38 -17.77 -10.60
N TYR A 132 -3.92 -16.57 -10.42
CA TYR A 132 -3.99 -15.85 -9.15
C TYR A 132 -5.45 -15.72 -8.73
N SER A 133 -5.77 -16.08 -7.49
CA SER A 133 -7.13 -15.98 -6.92
C SER A 133 -7.19 -15.04 -5.71
N GLY A 134 -6.26 -14.07 -5.67
CA GLY A 134 -6.18 -13.07 -4.61
C GLY A 134 -7.32 -12.04 -4.66
N ALA A 135 -7.32 -11.16 -3.66
CA ALA A 135 -8.21 -10.01 -3.58
C ALA A 135 -7.39 -8.72 -3.69
N MET A 136 -7.73 -7.87 -4.66
CA MET A 136 -7.21 -6.52 -4.82
C MET A 136 -8.30 -5.53 -4.38
N PRO A 137 -8.04 -4.63 -3.42
CA PRO A 137 -9.03 -3.66 -2.96
C PRO A 137 -9.34 -2.61 -4.02
N ALA A 138 -10.50 -1.96 -3.87
CA ALA A 138 -10.92 -0.84 -4.69
C ALA A 138 -10.19 0.45 -4.28
N PHE A 139 -9.69 1.20 -5.27
CA PHE A 139 -9.05 2.49 -5.07
C PHE A 139 -9.81 3.65 -5.71
N GLY A 140 -10.96 3.39 -6.36
CA GLY A 140 -11.72 4.43 -7.05
C GLY A 140 -12.20 5.56 -6.13
N GLY A 141 -12.49 5.28 -4.86
CA GLY A 141 -12.84 6.32 -3.88
C GLY A 141 -11.65 7.06 -3.26
N GLN A 142 -10.43 6.55 -3.44
CA GLN A 142 -9.22 7.07 -2.80
C GLN A 142 -8.44 8.03 -3.68
N PHE A 143 -8.51 7.85 -5.00
CA PHE A 143 -7.77 8.64 -5.99
C PHE A 143 -8.71 9.32 -6.98
N SER A 144 -8.36 10.55 -7.33
CA SER A 144 -8.96 11.28 -8.44
C SER A 144 -8.61 10.63 -9.78
N ASP A 145 -9.35 10.97 -10.83
CA ASP A 145 -9.12 10.44 -12.18
C ASP A 145 -7.73 10.81 -12.73
N ALA A 146 -7.21 11.99 -12.36
CA ALA A 146 -5.89 12.44 -12.74
C ALA A 146 -4.77 11.66 -12.01
N GLU A 147 -4.94 11.38 -10.71
CA GLU A 147 -4.00 10.55 -9.93
C GLU A 147 -3.98 9.11 -10.44
N LEU A 148 -5.15 8.54 -10.73
CA LEU A 148 -5.27 7.23 -11.35
C LEU A 148 -4.60 7.21 -12.73
N ALA A 149 -4.85 8.20 -13.58
CA ALA A 149 -4.20 8.28 -14.88
C ALA A 149 -2.67 8.33 -14.77
N ALA A 150 -2.14 9.07 -13.79
CA ALA A 150 -0.70 9.15 -13.53
C ALA A 150 -0.09 7.81 -13.10
N VAL A 151 -0.69 7.12 -12.11
CA VAL A 151 -0.17 5.82 -11.64
C VAL A 151 -0.32 4.71 -12.69
N LEU A 152 -1.43 4.69 -13.43
CA LEU A 152 -1.63 3.70 -14.49
C LEU A 152 -0.67 3.94 -15.66
N THR A 153 -0.38 5.20 -16.00
CA THR A 153 0.63 5.57 -16.99
C THR A 153 2.02 5.09 -16.56
N PHE A 154 2.38 5.33 -15.29
CA PHE A 154 3.63 4.84 -14.72
C PHE A 154 3.75 3.31 -14.87
N ILE A 155 2.74 2.55 -14.43
CA ILE A 155 2.71 1.08 -14.55
C ILE A 155 2.85 0.62 -16.01
N ARG A 156 2.21 1.32 -16.95
CA ARG A 156 2.23 1.01 -18.39
C ARG A 156 3.56 1.29 -19.08
N GLN A 157 4.38 2.19 -18.54
CA GLN A 157 5.66 2.58 -19.15
C GLN A 157 6.86 1.90 -18.48
N GLU A 158 6.71 1.48 -17.23
CA GLU A 158 7.76 0.84 -16.46
C GLU A 158 7.94 -0.64 -16.80
N TRP A 159 9.08 -1.19 -16.36
CA TRP A 159 9.42 -2.62 -16.45
C TRP A 159 9.28 -3.24 -17.85
N GLY A 160 9.47 -2.43 -18.90
CA GLY A 160 9.42 -2.87 -20.29
C GLY A 160 8.01 -2.94 -20.89
N ASN A 161 6.95 -2.52 -20.18
CA ASN A 161 5.57 -2.59 -20.66
C ASN A 161 5.30 -1.72 -21.89
N ARG A 162 6.03 -0.60 -22.07
CA ARG A 162 6.04 0.29 -23.26
C ARG A 162 4.64 0.59 -23.85
N ALA A 163 3.61 0.65 -23.00
CA ALA A 163 2.25 0.88 -23.44
C ALA A 163 1.91 2.38 -23.41
N PRO A 164 0.94 2.85 -24.22
CA PRO A 164 0.57 4.26 -24.26
C PRO A 164 0.15 4.80 -22.89
N ALA A 165 0.49 6.08 -22.64
CA ALA A 165 0.02 6.81 -21.48
C ALA A 165 -1.52 6.89 -21.45
N LEU A 166 -2.07 7.00 -20.24
CA LEU A 166 -3.49 7.18 -20.01
C LEU A 166 -3.75 8.61 -19.56
N ASP A 167 -4.84 9.20 -20.04
CA ASP A 167 -5.30 10.51 -19.58
C ASP A 167 -6.43 10.38 -18.54
N ALA A 168 -6.71 11.48 -17.86
CA ALA A 168 -7.77 11.54 -16.86
C ALA A 168 -9.16 11.30 -17.48
N ALA A 169 -9.37 11.72 -18.73
CA ALA A 169 -10.64 11.58 -19.42
C ALA A 169 -11.02 10.10 -19.66
N MET A 170 -10.04 9.24 -19.96
CA MET A 170 -10.23 7.80 -20.08
C MET A 170 -10.64 7.18 -18.74
N VAL A 171 -9.97 7.57 -17.64
CA VAL A 171 -10.32 7.08 -16.31
C VAL A 171 -11.72 7.54 -15.89
N GLU A 172 -12.06 8.80 -16.16
CA GLU A 172 -13.40 9.34 -15.91
C GLU A 172 -14.46 8.57 -16.71
N ALA A 173 -14.19 8.27 -17.98
CA ALA A 173 -15.09 7.47 -18.82
C ALA A 173 -15.26 6.04 -18.25
N ALA A 174 -14.18 5.41 -17.82
CA ALA A 174 -14.22 4.09 -17.18
C ALA A 174 -15.04 4.12 -15.88
N ARG A 175 -14.87 5.16 -15.06
CA ARG A 175 -15.63 5.39 -13.83
C ARG A 175 -17.12 5.55 -14.11
N LYS A 176 -17.49 6.41 -15.07
CA LYS A 176 -18.90 6.61 -15.47
C LYS A 176 -19.52 5.32 -16.01
N ALA A 177 -18.80 4.59 -16.86
CA ALA A 177 -19.26 3.33 -17.44
C ALA A 177 -19.50 2.23 -16.38
N THR A 178 -18.90 2.36 -15.20
CA THR A 178 -18.98 1.37 -14.12
C THR A 178 -19.56 1.94 -12.82
N ALA A 179 -20.21 3.11 -12.87
CA ALA A 179 -20.70 3.82 -11.69
C ALA A 179 -21.76 3.04 -10.88
N GLY A 180 -22.47 2.11 -11.53
CA GLY A 180 -23.46 1.25 -10.86
C GLY A 180 -22.88 0.01 -10.16
N ARG A 181 -21.56 -0.20 -10.23
CA ARG A 181 -20.89 -1.37 -9.62
C ARG A 181 -20.36 -1.00 -8.25
N ALA A 182 -20.78 -1.74 -7.22
CA ALA A 182 -20.29 -1.59 -5.85
C ALA A 182 -19.33 -2.73 -5.47
N GLU A 183 -19.47 -3.90 -6.08
CA GLU A 183 -18.66 -5.07 -5.79
C GLU A 183 -17.39 -5.16 -6.67
N PRO A 184 -16.29 -5.69 -6.13
CA PRO A 184 -15.10 -6.02 -6.91
C PRO A 184 -15.40 -6.99 -8.06
N TRP A 185 -14.57 -6.93 -9.12
CA TRP A 185 -14.67 -7.85 -10.25
C TRP A 185 -14.51 -9.29 -9.80
N LYS A 186 -15.37 -10.21 -10.28
CA LYS A 186 -15.31 -11.64 -9.93
C LYS A 186 -14.31 -12.43 -10.78
N GLY A 187 -13.10 -11.89 -10.93
CA GLY A 187 -12.03 -12.42 -11.78
C GLY A 187 -12.05 -11.89 -13.21
N ALA A 188 -11.18 -12.48 -14.04
CA ALA A 188 -10.93 -12.04 -15.42
C ALA A 188 -12.17 -12.08 -16.31
N GLU A 189 -13.00 -13.13 -16.19
CA GLU A 189 -14.16 -13.33 -17.06
C GLU A 189 -15.24 -12.26 -16.85
N ASP A 190 -15.55 -11.91 -15.59
CA ASP A 190 -16.50 -10.84 -15.25
C ASP A 190 -16.00 -9.48 -15.77
N LEU A 191 -14.70 -9.21 -15.61
CA LEU A 191 -14.10 -7.98 -16.11
C LEU A 191 -14.19 -7.89 -17.65
N LEU A 192 -13.82 -8.95 -18.36
CA LEU A 192 -13.79 -8.96 -19.83
C LEU A 192 -15.18 -8.81 -20.47
N LYS A 193 -16.24 -9.27 -19.81
CA LYS A 193 -17.64 -9.03 -20.25
C LYS A 193 -18.02 -7.55 -20.27
N HIS A 194 -17.33 -6.74 -19.46
CA HIS A 194 -17.58 -5.31 -19.32
C HIS A 194 -16.44 -4.45 -19.86
N GLY A 195 -15.37 -5.07 -20.36
CA GLY A 195 -14.22 -4.42 -20.99
C GLY A 195 -14.42 -4.24 -22.49
N SER A 196 -13.72 -3.29 -23.09
CA SER A 196 -13.51 -3.34 -24.54
C SER A 196 -12.75 -4.64 -24.88
N PRO A 197 -13.10 -5.33 -25.98
CA PRO A 197 -12.45 -6.60 -26.32
C PRO A 197 -10.94 -6.39 -26.43
N ALA A 198 -10.20 -7.10 -25.58
CA ALA A 198 -8.74 -7.08 -25.62
C ALA A 198 -8.28 -7.50 -27.02
N ALA A 199 -7.47 -6.68 -27.66
CA ALA A 199 -6.78 -7.07 -28.88
C ALA A 199 -5.78 -8.19 -28.54
N GLY A 200 -6.19 -9.44 -28.80
CA GLY A 200 -5.33 -10.57 -29.12
C GLY A 200 -4.43 -11.11 -28.00
N GLY A 201 -4.96 -12.07 -27.24
CA GLY A 201 -4.19 -12.96 -26.39
C GLY A 201 -4.96 -14.25 -26.14
N GLY A 202 -5.28 -14.98 -27.22
CA GLY A 202 -5.87 -16.31 -27.13
C GLY A 202 -4.88 -17.33 -26.53
N PRO A 203 -5.38 -18.41 -25.92
CA PRO A 203 -4.53 -19.40 -25.26
C PRO A 203 -3.62 -20.10 -26.29
N ALA A 204 -2.32 -20.14 -26.01
CA ALA A 204 -1.41 -21.04 -26.70
C ALA A 204 -1.84 -22.48 -26.38
N SER A 205 -2.04 -23.26 -27.44
CA SER A 205 -2.41 -24.68 -27.42
C SER A 205 -1.34 -25.56 -26.78
#